data_AF-A0AAP9JJ26-F1
#
_entry.id   AF-A0AAP9JJ26-F1
#
_cell.length_a   1.000
_cell.length_b   1.000
_cell.length_c   1.000
_cell.angle_alpha   90.00
_cell.angle_beta   90.00
_cell.angle_gamma   90.00
#
_symmetry.space_group_name_H-M   'P 1'
#
loop_
_entity.id
_entity.type
_entity.pdbx_description
1 polymer ?
#
loop_
_entity_poly.entity_id
_entity_poly.type
_entity_poly.pdbx_seq_one_letter_code
_entity_poly.pdbx_strand_id
1 'polypeptide(L)'
;MLSVATPVTTVFTLTGPQARLRQIAEERAYRTCAPDQMAWENDTTLVMTLENGIGTSFLRHGDGLSDDYPDVSIRGMEYFDSFDDPGFAKWQGGQLVYEADLITVFSILFPTDPSRDWAGCSASFWHRSQPLSAAIAENCPGFDLMPLRQLAGPAPGWVQTSDGFATLFLRLPSAFEAEDGVAVVFYPGLGRATLLKNVDRFGGFARYRRVSYGRITGQYQELRSVLRDCWKADEKKRRKARQERKVLRRKTRKAGREGKNSLFHLFDTDPWVV
;
A
#
# COMPACT_ATOMS: atom_id res chain seq x y z
N MET A 1 -14.64 28.07 0.95
CA MET A 1 -14.41 26.99 1.92
C MET A 1 -12.91 26.78 1.96
N LEU A 2 -12.29 27.00 3.12
CA LEU A 2 -10.87 26.76 3.33
C LEU A 2 -10.61 25.26 3.14
N SER A 3 -9.63 24.94 2.30
CA SER A 3 -9.10 23.59 2.17
C SER A 3 -8.57 23.18 3.54
N VAL A 4 -9.26 22.29 4.24
CA VAL A 4 -8.74 21.67 5.45
C VAL A 4 -7.56 20.81 4.99
N ALA A 5 -6.35 21.24 5.32
CA ALA A 5 -5.15 20.46 5.06
C ALA A 5 -5.28 19.11 5.78
N THR A 6 -5.14 18.02 5.03
CA THR A 6 -5.13 16.65 5.57
C THR A 6 -4.00 16.54 6.60
N PRO A 7 -4.27 16.17 7.87
CA PRO A 7 -3.23 16.05 8.89
C PRO A 7 -2.29 14.88 8.56
N VAL A 8 -0.99 15.11 8.72
CA VAL A 8 0.03 14.07 8.60
C VAL A 8 0.54 13.78 10.01
N THR A 9 0.49 12.52 10.43
CA THR A 9 0.98 12.14 11.75
C THR A 9 2.30 11.42 11.60
N THR A 10 3.33 11.92 12.26
CA THR A 10 4.62 11.25 12.36
C THR A 10 4.81 10.69 13.76
N VAL A 11 5.25 9.45 13.85
CA VAL A 11 5.61 8.79 15.10
C VAL A 11 7.10 8.46 15.06
N PHE A 12 7.86 8.98 16.02
CA PHE A 12 9.23 8.55 16.28
C PHE A 12 9.27 7.65 17.51
N THR A 13 9.79 6.44 17.37
CA THR A 13 10.18 5.56 18.46
C THR A 13 11.68 5.71 18.69
N LEU A 14 12.07 6.20 19.86
CA LEU A 14 13.45 6.40 20.28
C LEU A 14 13.83 5.29 21.27
N THR A 15 14.91 4.57 20.98
CA THR A 15 15.43 3.50 21.84
C THR A 15 16.86 3.79 22.26
N GLY A 16 17.12 3.82 23.56
CA GLY A 16 18.43 4.17 24.10
C GLY A 16 18.49 4.22 25.64
N PRO A 17 19.59 4.72 26.21
CA PRO A 17 19.75 4.83 27.66
C PRO A 17 18.68 5.74 28.29
N GLN A 18 18.05 5.31 29.39
CA GLN A 18 16.95 6.04 30.03
C GLN A 18 17.29 7.51 30.35
N ALA A 19 18.49 7.76 30.90
CA ALA A 19 18.92 9.12 31.24
C ALA A 19 18.97 10.03 30.00
N ARG A 20 19.43 9.48 28.86
CA ARG A 20 19.45 10.19 27.58
C ARG A 20 18.04 10.48 27.08
N LEU A 21 17.16 9.48 27.10
CA LEU A 21 15.78 9.66 26.65
C LEU A 21 15.02 10.70 27.49
N ARG A 22 15.28 10.77 28.81
CA ARG A 22 14.71 11.81 29.69
C ARG A 22 15.21 13.19 29.32
N GLN A 23 16.52 13.34 29.06
CA GLN A 23 17.09 14.58 28.55
C GLN A 23 16.42 15.01 27.24
N ILE A 24 16.24 14.08 26.29
CA ILE A 24 15.58 14.36 25.00
C ILE A 24 14.13 14.81 25.22
N ALA A 25 13.37 14.12 26.08
CA ALA A 25 11.99 14.49 26.37
C ALA A 25 11.89 15.92 26.93
N GLU A 26 12.77 16.28 27.86
CA GLU A 26 12.84 17.64 28.44
C GLU A 26 13.25 18.70 27.41
N GLU A 27 14.27 18.42 26.59
CA GLU A 27 14.78 19.37 25.58
C GLU A 27 13.80 19.58 24.42
N ARG A 28 13.05 18.54 24.04
CA ARG A 28 12.14 18.56 22.88
C ARG A 28 10.70 18.93 23.24
N ALA A 29 10.33 18.81 24.51
CA ALA A 29 9.05 19.27 25.04
C ALA A 29 8.80 20.72 24.63
N TYR A 30 7.64 20.98 24.01
CA TYR A 30 7.20 22.30 23.53
C TYR A 30 8.06 22.93 22.42
N ARG A 31 9.16 22.30 21.98
CA ARG A 31 9.96 22.73 20.83
C ARG A 31 9.65 21.93 19.57
N THR A 32 9.53 20.62 19.72
CA THR A 32 9.38 19.68 18.61
C THR A 32 8.09 18.85 18.74
N CYS A 33 7.70 18.53 19.96
CA CYS A 33 6.53 17.70 20.25
C CYS A 33 5.90 18.19 21.58
N ALA A 34 4.58 18.16 21.67
CA ALA A 34 3.91 18.52 22.91
C ALA A 34 4.14 17.41 23.96
N PRO A 35 4.31 17.71 25.27
CA PRO A 35 4.64 16.67 26.24
C PRO A 35 3.59 15.57 26.39
N ASP A 36 2.33 15.88 26.15
CA ASP A 36 1.21 14.94 26.12
C ASP A 36 1.20 14.05 24.87
N GLN A 37 1.96 14.41 23.84
CA GLN A 37 2.24 13.58 22.66
C GLN A 37 3.52 12.75 22.80
N MET A 38 4.14 12.76 24.00
CA MET A 38 5.26 11.90 24.36
C MET A 38 4.80 10.78 25.29
N ALA A 39 5.04 9.54 24.92
CA ALA A 39 4.64 8.36 25.69
C ALA A 39 5.84 7.43 25.93
N TRP A 40 6.03 6.98 27.16
CA TRP A 40 7.02 5.97 27.48
C TRP A 40 6.43 4.58 27.29
N GLU A 41 7.00 3.78 26.40
CA GLU A 41 6.63 2.35 26.30
C GLU A 41 7.28 1.54 27.42
N ASN A 42 8.52 1.89 27.77
CA ASN A 42 9.31 1.29 28.84
C ASN A 42 10.48 2.22 29.21
N ASP A 43 11.34 1.82 30.14
CA ASP A 43 12.48 2.63 30.60
C ASP A 43 13.51 2.97 29.50
N THR A 44 13.52 2.22 28.41
CA THR A 44 14.48 2.35 27.30
C THR A 44 13.83 2.78 25.98
N THR A 45 12.54 3.08 25.98
CA THR A 45 11.79 3.43 24.77
C THR A 45 10.84 4.59 25.02
N LEU A 46 11.06 5.67 24.28
CA LEU A 46 10.21 6.86 24.24
C LEU A 46 9.56 6.96 22.86
N VAL A 47 8.26 7.17 22.82
CA VAL A 47 7.49 7.44 21.61
C VAL A 47 7.12 8.91 21.59
N MET A 48 7.41 9.58 20.47
CA MET A 48 7.07 10.97 20.22
C MET A 48 6.13 11.03 19.01
N THR A 49 4.93 11.55 19.20
CA THR A 49 3.96 11.77 18.12
C THR A 49 3.99 13.24 17.72
N LEU A 50 4.11 13.51 16.42
CA LEU A 50 4.11 14.86 15.86
C LEU A 50 2.94 14.96 14.88
N GLU A 51 2.09 15.96 15.08
CA GLU A 51 1.09 16.36 14.11
C GLU A 51 1.74 17.34 13.13
N ASN A 52 2.18 16.80 11.99
CA ASN A 52 2.77 17.58 10.92
C ASN A 52 1.66 18.09 9.98
N GLY A 53 1.80 19.33 9.53
CA GLY A 53 1.01 19.83 8.39
C GLY A 53 1.39 19.10 7.09
N ILE A 54 0.87 19.56 5.94
CA ILE A 54 1.27 19.00 4.63
C ILE A 54 2.74 19.37 4.34
N GLY A 55 3.63 18.37 4.27
CA GLY A 55 4.99 18.52 3.78
C GLY A 55 6.00 17.59 4.46
N THR A 56 7.09 17.30 3.73
CA THR A 56 8.19 16.36 4.01
C THR A 56 9.03 16.68 5.26
N SER A 57 8.42 16.86 6.43
CA SER A 57 9.15 17.13 7.68
C SER A 57 9.66 15.86 8.36
N PHE A 58 9.13 14.69 7.99
CA PHE A 58 9.50 13.39 8.56
C PHE A 58 11.02 13.14 8.58
N LEU A 59 11.65 13.07 7.40
CA LEU A 59 13.09 12.79 7.33
C LEU A 59 13.91 13.89 8.01
N ARG A 60 13.52 15.15 7.83
CA ARG A 60 14.22 16.28 8.45
C ARG A 60 14.21 16.21 9.98
N HIS A 61 13.08 15.82 10.59
CA HIS A 61 13.01 15.64 12.04
C HIS A 61 13.86 14.45 12.50
N GLY A 62 13.82 13.34 11.76
CA GLY A 62 14.64 12.18 12.03
C GLY A 62 16.14 12.47 11.93
N ASP A 63 16.58 13.13 10.86
CA ASP A 63 17.96 13.55 10.64
C ASP A 63 18.44 14.47 11.77
N GLY A 64 17.65 15.49 12.14
CA GLY A 64 18.00 16.39 13.23
C GLY A 64 18.12 15.67 14.59
N LEU A 65 17.21 14.74 14.90
CA LEU A 65 17.31 13.93 16.12
C LEU A 65 18.52 13.00 16.08
N SER A 66 18.82 12.43 14.92
CA SER A 66 19.94 11.51 14.71
C SER A 66 21.29 12.23 14.84
N ASP A 67 21.40 13.45 14.31
CA ASP A 67 22.60 14.29 14.42
C ASP A 67 22.85 14.73 15.86
N ASP A 68 21.80 15.14 16.57
CA ASP A 68 21.90 15.63 17.96
C ASP A 68 22.12 14.48 18.97
N TYR A 69 21.59 13.29 18.68
CA TYR A 69 21.61 12.12 19.58
C TYR A 69 22.04 10.83 18.86
N PRO A 70 23.29 10.73 18.38
CA PRO A 70 23.76 9.57 17.62
C PRO A 70 23.83 8.28 18.46
N ASP A 71 23.78 8.39 19.79
CA ASP A 71 23.72 7.26 20.74
C ASP A 71 22.32 6.65 20.89
N VAL A 72 21.30 7.22 20.24
CA VAL A 72 19.91 6.75 20.28
C VAL A 72 19.53 6.15 18.92
N SER A 73 18.89 4.99 18.93
CA SER A 73 18.26 4.43 17.72
C SER A 73 16.90 5.09 17.53
N ILE A 74 16.64 5.58 16.34
CA ILE A 74 15.39 6.29 16.01
C ILE A 74 14.70 5.53 14.90
N ARG A 75 13.45 5.16 15.13
CA ARG A 75 12.56 4.60 14.10
C ARG A 75 11.44 5.57 13.87
N GLY A 76 11.22 5.93 12.61
CA GLY A 76 10.23 6.89 12.19
C GLY A 76 9.16 6.26 11.32
N MET A 77 7.92 6.70 11.53
CA MET A 77 6.75 6.26 10.78
C MET A 77 5.86 7.47 10.47
N GLU A 78 5.49 7.66 9.21
CA GLU A 78 4.62 8.75 8.76
C GLU A 78 3.31 8.19 8.22
N TYR A 79 2.19 8.78 8.65
CA TYR A 79 0.83 8.45 8.24
C TYR A 79 0.18 9.67 7.57
N PHE A 80 -0.37 9.48 6.38
CA PHE A 80 -1.22 10.45 5.70
C PHE A 80 -2.69 10.16 6.05
N ASP A 81 -3.46 11.16 6.51
CA ASP A 81 -4.88 10.93 6.81
C ASP A 81 -5.67 10.49 5.54
N SER A 82 -6.54 9.52 5.78
CA SER A 82 -7.55 8.90 4.92
C SER A 82 -7.07 7.97 3.80
N PHE A 83 -5.82 8.02 3.30
CA PHE A 83 -5.30 7.10 2.27
C PHE A 83 -3.76 7.18 2.18
N ASP A 84 -2.93 6.14 2.13
CA ASP A 84 -3.00 4.72 2.49
C ASP A 84 -1.55 4.15 2.48
N ASP A 85 -0.53 5.03 2.53
CA ASP A 85 0.85 4.72 2.17
C ASP A 85 1.81 5.19 3.28
N PRO A 86 2.19 4.31 4.22
CA PRO A 86 3.06 4.69 5.32
C PRO A 86 4.51 4.88 4.84
N GLY A 87 5.14 5.95 5.31
CA GLY A 87 6.58 6.14 5.18
C GLY A 87 7.29 5.54 6.39
N PHE A 88 8.34 4.75 6.18
CA PHE A 88 9.21 4.24 7.24
C PHE A 88 10.63 4.70 7.04
N ALA A 89 11.30 5.07 8.14
CA ALA A 89 12.74 5.29 8.14
C ALA A 89 13.35 4.90 9.47
N LYS A 90 14.66 4.63 9.45
CA LYS A 90 15.41 4.28 10.64
C LYS A 90 16.77 4.95 10.63
N TRP A 91 17.14 5.50 11.76
CA TRP A 91 18.46 6.04 12.04
C TRP A 91 19.12 5.29 13.19
N GLN A 92 20.41 5.01 13.06
CA GLN A 92 21.20 4.37 14.09
C GLN A 92 22.65 4.85 14.00
N GLY A 93 23.25 5.22 15.12
CA GLY A 93 24.64 5.69 15.14
C GLY A 93 24.83 7.01 14.40
N GLY A 94 23.80 7.87 14.36
CA GLY A 94 23.83 9.12 13.60
C GLY A 94 23.61 8.97 12.09
N GLN A 95 23.29 7.78 11.59
CA GLN A 95 23.14 7.52 10.15
C GLN A 95 21.78 6.95 9.78
N LEU A 96 21.24 7.36 8.63
CA LEU A 96 20.07 6.75 8.01
C LEU A 96 20.41 5.32 7.55
N VAL A 97 19.76 4.33 8.19
CA VAL A 97 19.90 2.90 7.89
C VAL A 97 19.01 2.51 6.71
N TYR A 98 17.77 2.98 6.72
CA TYR A 98 16.83 2.82 5.63
C TYR A 98 15.78 3.92 5.58
N GLU A 99 15.25 4.11 4.38
CA GLU A 99 14.05 4.89 4.08
C GLU A 99 13.21 4.05 3.10
N ALA A 100 11.95 3.81 3.43
CA ALA A 100 11.02 3.04 2.61
C ALA A 100 9.66 3.74 2.57
N ASP A 101 9.31 4.24 1.39
CA ASP A 101 7.99 4.79 1.09
C ASP A 101 7.09 3.68 0.52
N LEU A 102 6.04 3.31 1.26
CA LEU A 102 5.15 2.21 0.90
C LEU A 102 3.98 2.69 0.07
N ILE A 103 4.20 2.81 -1.24
CA ILE A 103 3.13 3.13 -2.18
C ILE A 103 2.33 1.86 -2.49
N THR A 104 1.17 1.71 -1.85
CA THR A 104 0.26 0.59 -1.99
C THR A 104 -0.47 0.67 -3.34
N VAL A 105 -0.18 -0.29 -4.20
CA VAL A 105 -0.80 -0.41 -5.53
C VAL A 105 -2.12 -1.16 -5.48
N PHE A 106 -2.24 -2.12 -4.57
CA PHE A 106 -3.45 -2.90 -4.36
C PHE A 106 -3.45 -3.51 -2.96
N SER A 107 -4.59 -3.48 -2.28
CA SER A 107 -4.78 -4.13 -0.99
C SER A 107 -6.14 -4.84 -0.95
N ILE A 108 -6.20 -6.01 -0.32
CA ILE A 108 -7.43 -6.77 -0.13
C ILE A 108 -7.37 -7.58 1.16
N LEU A 109 -8.49 -7.69 1.88
CA LEU A 109 -8.60 -8.55 3.05
C LEU A 109 -8.87 -10.00 2.62
N PHE A 110 -8.08 -10.94 3.14
CA PHE A 110 -8.33 -12.38 3.06
C PHE A 110 -9.14 -12.82 4.28
N PRO A 111 -10.26 -13.53 4.07
CA PRO A 111 -10.97 -14.15 5.16
C PRO A 111 -10.13 -15.33 5.69
N THR A 112 -9.64 -15.23 6.93
CA THR A 112 -8.92 -16.32 7.59
C THR A 112 -9.85 -17.17 8.48
N ASP A 113 -10.94 -16.59 9.01
CA ASP A 113 -12.07 -17.29 9.65
C ASP A 113 -13.21 -16.28 9.91
N PRO A 114 -14.41 -16.41 9.31
CA PRO A 114 -15.53 -15.50 9.56
C PRO A 114 -16.15 -15.64 10.96
N SER A 115 -15.79 -16.68 11.72
CA SER A 115 -16.29 -16.93 13.08
C SER A 115 -15.40 -16.35 14.20
N ARG A 116 -14.28 -15.72 13.83
CA ARG A 116 -13.34 -15.13 14.78
C ARG A 116 -13.12 -13.65 14.43
N ASP A 117 -13.02 -12.80 15.44
CA ASP A 117 -12.68 -11.37 15.34
C ASP A 117 -11.19 -11.13 14.99
N TRP A 118 -10.61 -11.94 14.09
CA TRP A 118 -9.35 -11.54 13.49
C TRP A 118 -9.64 -10.42 12.50
N ALA A 119 -8.84 -9.37 12.51
CA ALA A 119 -8.61 -8.63 11.28
C ALA A 119 -8.10 -9.66 10.26
N GLY A 120 -8.90 -9.99 9.24
CA GLY A 120 -8.50 -10.95 8.22
C GLY A 120 -7.10 -10.63 7.68
N CYS A 121 -6.36 -11.63 7.21
CA CYS A 121 -5.01 -11.39 6.68
C CYS A 121 -5.11 -10.44 5.47
N SER A 122 -4.53 -9.24 5.52
CA SER A 122 -4.49 -8.37 4.34
C SER A 122 -3.41 -8.85 3.38
N ALA A 123 -3.69 -8.81 2.07
CA ALA A 123 -2.63 -8.81 1.07
C ALA A 123 -2.52 -7.43 0.46
N SER A 124 -1.40 -6.78 0.74
CA SER A 124 -1.04 -5.48 0.20
C SER A 124 0.17 -5.65 -0.72
N PHE A 125 0.17 -4.90 -1.82
CA PHE A 125 1.22 -4.96 -2.83
C PHE A 125 1.78 -3.57 -3.08
N TRP A 126 3.10 -3.45 -3.03
CA TRP A 126 3.84 -2.19 -3.16
C TRP A 126 5.03 -2.34 -4.09
N HIS A 127 5.52 -1.21 -4.59
CA HIS A 127 6.75 -1.19 -5.37
C HIS A 127 7.92 -1.68 -4.53
N ARG A 128 8.67 -2.68 -5.02
CA ARG A 128 9.85 -3.16 -4.29
C ARG A 128 10.96 -2.13 -4.32
N SER A 129 11.51 -1.85 -3.14
CA SER A 129 12.80 -1.20 -2.94
C SER A 129 13.70 -2.11 -2.09
N GLN A 130 15.02 -1.92 -2.15
CA GLN A 130 15.96 -2.66 -1.32
C GLN A 130 15.69 -2.53 0.21
N PRO A 131 15.35 -1.34 0.76
CA PRO A 131 15.06 -1.21 2.19
C PRO A 131 13.70 -1.78 2.64
N LEU A 132 12.80 -2.04 1.70
CA LEU A 132 11.41 -2.43 1.96
C LEU A 132 11.27 -3.62 2.93
N SER A 133 11.99 -4.71 2.67
CA SER A 133 11.86 -5.94 3.45
C SER A 133 12.26 -5.73 4.91
N ALA A 134 13.31 -4.94 5.16
CA ALA A 134 13.74 -4.60 6.50
C ALA A 134 12.71 -3.69 7.19
N ALA A 135 12.21 -2.69 6.48
CA ALA A 135 11.23 -1.76 7.00
C ALA A 135 9.93 -2.46 7.42
N ILE A 136 9.39 -3.36 6.59
CA ILE A 136 8.16 -4.11 6.91
C ILE A 136 8.39 -5.10 8.04
N ALA A 137 9.51 -5.84 8.03
CA ALA A 137 9.79 -6.79 9.10
C ALA A 137 9.89 -6.11 10.49
N GLU A 138 10.43 -4.88 10.54
CA GLU A 138 10.61 -4.14 11.78
C GLU A 138 9.36 -3.36 12.23
N ASN A 139 8.61 -2.78 11.29
CA ASN A 139 7.44 -1.94 11.59
C ASN A 139 6.12 -2.71 11.57
N CYS A 140 6.06 -3.83 10.85
CA CYS A 140 4.89 -4.68 10.69
C CYS A 140 5.27 -6.17 10.84
N PRO A 141 5.81 -6.61 11.99
CA PRO A 141 6.38 -7.95 12.15
C PRO A 141 5.39 -9.10 11.94
N GLY A 142 4.09 -8.84 12.06
CA GLY A 142 3.02 -9.81 11.78
C GLY A 142 2.60 -9.88 10.31
N PHE A 143 3.06 -8.97 9.46
CA PHE A 143 2.68 -8.94 8.05
C PHE A 143 3.53 -9.94 7.25
N ASP A 144 2.87 -10.98 6.75
CA ASP A 144 3.45 -12.00 5.89
C ASP A 144 2.36 -12.64 5.04
N LEU A 145 2.58 -12.74 3.73
CA LEU A 145 1.64 -13.38 2.82
C LEU A 145 1.80 -14.90 2.78
N MET A 146 2.93 -15.45 3.24
CA MET A 146 3.23 -16.89 3.17
C MET A 146 2.19 -17.80 3.85
N PRO A 147 1.57 -17.42 4.99
CA PRO A 147 0.49 -18.20 5.60
C PRO A 147 -0.71 -18.45 4.67
N LEU A 148 -0.96 -17.54 3.71
CA LEU A 148 -2.06 -17.68 2.74
C LEU A 148 -1.90 -18.94 1.87
N ARG A 149 -0.70 -19.54 1.78
CA ARG A 149 -0.45 -20.77 1.01
C ARG A 149 -1.32 -21.95 1.45
N GLN A 150 -1.79 -21.93 2.70
CA GLN A 150 -2.66 -22.96 3.24
C GLN A 150 -4.09 -22.89 2.68
N LEU A 151 -4.48 -21.75 2.08
CA LEU A 151 -5.79 -21.57 1.49
C LEU A 151 -5.89 -22.32 0.17
N ALA A 152 -6.98 -23.07 0.00
CA ALA A 152 -7.34 -23.63 -1.29
C ALA A 152 -7.68 -22.50 -2.26
N GLY A 153 -7.26 -22.64 -3.52
CA GLY A 153 -7.63 -21.72 -4.56
C GLY A 153 -7.92 -22.40 -5.89
N PRO A 154 -7.98 -21.64 -6.98
CA PRO A 154 -8.57 -22.08 -8.24
C PRO A 154 -7.73 -23.11 -8.98
N ALA A 155 -6.45 -23.23 -8.63
CA ALA A 155 -5.52 -24.20 -9.15
C ALA A 155 -4.45 -24.49 -8.07
N PRO A 156 -3.73 -25.63 -8.14
CA PRO A 156 -2.64 -25.93 -7.21
C PRO A 156 -1.64 -24.77 -7.09
N GLY A 157 -1.36 -24.34 -5.85
CA GLY A 157 -0.42 -23.26 -5.54
C GLY A 157 -0.95 -21.84 -5.76
N TRP A 158 -2.18 -21.68 -6.26
CA TRP A 158 -2.84 -20.38 -6.38
C TRP A 158 -3.84 -20.19 -5.24
N VAL A 159 -3.89 -18.98 -4.70
CA VAL A 159 -4.91 -18.51 -3.77
C VAL A 159 -5.78 -17.47 -4.48
N GLN A 160 -7.06 -17.39 -4.10
CA GLN A 160 -8.00 -16.44 -4.70
C GLN A 160 -8.82 -15.73 -3.63
N THR A 161 -8.99 -14.43 -3.80
CA THR A 161 -9.92 -13.62 -3.02
C THR A 161 -10.53 -12.53 -3.90
N SER A 162 -11.63 -11.93 -3.46
CA SER A 162 -12.35 -10.89 -4.21
C SER A 162 -13.07 -9.95 -3.24
N ASP A 163 -12.96 -8.65 -3.49
CA ASP A 163 -13.71 -7.60 -2.76
C ASP A 163 -15.04 -7.25 -3.47
N GLY A 164 -15.31 -7.90 -4.61
CA GLY A 164 -16.50 -7.68 -5.45
C GLY A 164 -16.29 -6.65 -6.57
N PHE A 165 -15.19 -5.88 -6.52
CA PHE A 165 -14.73 -5.00 -7.58
C PHE A 165 -13.58 -5.62 -8.39
N ALA A 166 -12.60 -6.19 -7.70
CA ALA A 166 -11.46 -6.90 -8.24
C ALA A 166 -11.36 -8.31 -7.65
N THR A 167 -10.82 -9.23 -8.44
CA THR A 167 -10.48 -10.58 -8.00
C THR A 167 -8.96 -10.74 -8.04
N LEU A 168 -8.36 -11.01 -6.90
CA LEU A 168 -6.94 -11.31 -6.78
C LEU A 168 -6.73 -12.82 -6.95
N PHE A 169 -5.84 -13.17 -7.87
CA PHE A 169 -5.24 -14.50 -7.96
C PHE A 169 -3.77 -14.36 -7.58
N LEU A 170 -3.35 -14.99 -6.49
CA LEU A 170 -2.00 -14.88 -5.98
C LEU A 170 -1.35 -16.25 -5.97
N ARG A 171 -0.17 -16.35 -6.58
CA ARG A 171 0.76 -17.45 -6.40
C ARG A 171 1.90 -16.92 -5.55
N LEU A 172 1.97 -17.38 -4.31
CA LEU A 172 2.99 -16.97 -3.36
C LEU A 172 4.39 -17.36 -3.86
N PRO A 173 5.46 -16.70 -3.38
CA PRO A 173 6.83 -17.10 -3.68
C PRO A 173 7.05 -18.56 -3.33
N SER A 174 7.97 -19.27 -4.00
CA SER A 174 8.22 -20.70 -3.79
C SER A 174 8.85 -21.01 -2.42
N ALA A 175 9.72 -20.13 -1.94
CA ALA A 175 10.37 -20.19 -0.63
C ALA A 175 10.24 -18.85 0.12
N PHE A 176 10.61 -18.85 1.40
CA PHE A 176 10.44 -17.70 2.30
C PHE A 176 11.17 -16.44 1.80
N GLU A 177 12.41 -16.59 1.32
CA GLU A 177 13.24 -15.50 0.76
C GLU A 177 13.14 -15.41 -0.78
N ALA A 178 12.22 -16.15 -1.41
CA ALA A 178 12.11 -16.13 -2.86
C ALA A 178 11.36 -14.88 -3.35
N GLU A 179 11.75 -14.41 -4.53
CA GLU A 179 11.13 -13.28 -5.22
C GLU A 179 10.51 -13.73 -6.55
N ASP A 180 9.86 -14.89 -6.57
CA ASP A 180 9.29 -15.52 -7.77
C ASP A 180 7.74 -15.60 -7.73
N GLY A 181 7.13 -14.95 -6.73
CA GLY A 181 5.68 -14.84 -6.60
C GLY A 181 5.04 -14.09 -7.76
N VAL A 182 3.75 -14.32 -7.97
CA VAL A 182 2.95 -13.72 -9.03
C VAL A 182 1.58 -13.34 -8.51
N ALA A 183 1.14 -12.12 -8.76
CA ALA A 183 -0.23 -11.70 -8.51
C ALA A 183 -0.92 -11.26 -9.81
N VAL A 184 -2.15 -11.70 -9.99
CA VAL A 184 -3.05 -11.25 -11.07
C VAL A 184 -4.25 -10.59 -10.41
N VAL A 185 -4.35 -9.28 -10.54
CA VAL A 185 -5.54 -8.52 -10.12
C VAL A 185 -6.43 -8.39 -11.33
N PHE A 186 -7.54 -9.13 -11.35
CA PHE A 186 -8.50 -9.11 -12.43
C PHE A 186 -9.66 -8.18 -12.10
N TYR A 187 -10.03 -7.30 -13.02
CA TYR A 187 -11.15 -6.37 -12.89
C TYR A 187 -12.28 -6.83 -13.82
N PRO A 188 -13.25 -7.64 -13.36
CA PRO A 188 -14.21 -8.29 -14.25
C PRO A 188 -15.12 -7.28 -14.95
N GLY A 189 -15.47 -6.18 -14.27
CA GLY A 189 -16.25 -5.07 -14.82
C GLY A 189 -15.54 -4.26 -15.92
N LEU A 190 -14.21 -4.34 -16.01
CA LEU A 190 -13.40 -3.65 -17.03
C LEU A 190 -12.87 -4.61 -18.09
N GLY A 191 -12.77 -5.88 -17.73
CA GLY A 191 -12.19 -6.90 -18.59
C GLY A 191 -10.68 -6.74 -18.81
N ARG A 192 -9.99 -6.21 -17.80
CA ARG A 192 -8.54 -6.03 -17.78
C ARG A 192 -7.96 -6.70 -16.55
N ALA A 193 -6.67 -6.99 -16.59
CA ALA A 193 -5.93 -7.49 -15.45
C ALA A 193 -4.63 -6.70 -15.27
N THR A 194 -4.20 -6.58 -14.03
CA THR A 194 -2.84 -6.17 -13.67
C THR A 194 -2.07 -7.42 -13.28
N LEU A 195 -0.90 -7.62 -13.90
CA LEU A 195 0.02 -8.70 -13.58
C LEU A 195 1.21 -8.12 -12.82
N LEU A 196 1.37 -8.55 -11.58
CA LEU A 196 2.54 -8.29 -10.74
C LEU A 196 3.45 -9.51 -10.81
N LYS A 197 4.74 -9.29 -11.08
CA LYS A 197 5.77 -10.33 -11.16
C LYS A 197 6.88 -10.06 -10.16
N ASN A 198 7.52 -11.17 -9.79
CA ASN A 198 8.55 -11.21 -8.79
C ASN A 198 8.02 -10.62 -7.49
N VAL A 199 6.92 -11.17 -7.00
CA VAL A 199 6.34 -10.80 -5.71
C VAL A 199 7.13 -11.53 -4.62
N ASP A 200 7.45 -10.85 -3.52
CA ASP A 200 8.09 -11.44 -2.34
C ASP A 200 7.04 -11.78 -1.26
N ARG A 201 7.50 -12.33 -0.14
CA ARG A 201 6.65 -12.69 1.00
C ARG A 201 5.88 -11.51 1.60
N PHE A 202 6.37 -10.29 1.39
CA PHE A 202 5.74 -9.06 1.85
C PHE A 202 4.91 -8.40 0.75
N GLY A 203 4.67 -9.03 -0.41
CA GLY A 203 3.89 -8.38 -1.46
C GLY A 203 4.63 -7.29 -2.24
N GLY A 204 5.91 -7.06 -1.95
CA GLY A 204 6.76 -6.20 -2.77
C GLY A 204 6.92 -6.81 -4.16
N PHE A 205 6.74 -6.02 -5.21
CA PHE A 205 6.88 -6.49 -6.59
C PHE A 205 7.91 -5.68 -7.38
N ALA A 206 8.68 -6.35 -8.25
CA ALA A 206 9.68 -5.68 -9.08
C ALA A 206 9.11 -5.17 -10.42
N ARG A 207 8.08 -5.84 -10.96
CA ARG A 207 7.51 -5.49 -12.27
C ARG A 207 6.00 -5.64 -12.26
N TYR A 208 5.30 -4.59 -12.70
CA TYR A 208 3.87 -4.67 -12.99
C TYR A 208 3.58 -4.40 -14.46
N ARG A 209 2.55 -5.03 -14.99
CA ARG A 209 2.06 -4.78 -16.35
C ARG A 209 0.54 -4.91 -16.39
N ARG A 210 -0.11 -3.94 -17.03
CA ARG A 210 -1.51 -4.10 -17.44
C ARG A 210 -1.58 -4.99 -18.66
N VAL A 211 -2.46 -5.97 -18.61
CA VAL A 211 -2.59 -7.00 -19.63
C VAL A 211 -4.06 -7.31 -19.90
N SER A 212 -4.33 -7.75 -21.12
CA SER A 212 -5.66 -8.23 -21.47
C SER A 212 -5.95 -9.56 -20.78
N TYR A 213 -7.23 -9.82 -20.53
CA TYR A 213 -7.71 -11.13 -20.08
C TYR A 213 -7.14 -12.28 -20.93
N GLY A 214 -7.17 -12.15 -22.27
CA GLY A 214 -6.67 -13.18 -23.18
C GLY A 214 -5.19 -13.50 -22.96
N ARG A 215 -4.36 -12.48 -22.70
CA ARG A 215 -2.92 -12.67 -22.44
C ARG A 215 -2.67 -13.42 -21.13
N ILE A 216 -3.41 -13.11 -20.07
CA ILE A 216 -3.32 -13.85 -18.81
C ILE A 216 -3.70 -15.32 -19.03
N THR A 217 -4.85 -15.58 -19.67
CA THR A 217 -5.32 -16.96 -19.89
C THR A 217 -4.42 -17.79 -20.79
N GLY A 218 -3.60 -17.15 -21.63
CA GLY A 218 -2.59 -17.83 -22.43
C GLY A 218 -1.32 -18.14 -21.65
N GLN A 219 -0.93 -17.26 -20.73
CA GLN A 219 0.30 -17.40 -19.92
C GLN A 219 0.10 -18.30 -18.70
N TYR A 220 -1.08 -18.28 -18.09
CA TYR A 220 -1.47 -19.07 -16.92
C TYR A 220 -2.73 -19.86 -17.28
N GLN A 221 -2.53 -20.97 -17.98
CA GLN A 221 -3.62 -21.78 -18.52
C GLN A 221 -4.49 -22.39 -17.42
N GLU A 222 -3.87 -22.67 -16.27
CA GLU A 222 -4.53 -23.17 -15.07
C GLU A 222 -5.61 -22.21 -14.53
N LEU A 223 -5.48 -20.90 -14.76
CA LEU A 223 -6.47 -19.91 -14.34
C LEU A 223 -7.61 -19.69 -15.35
N ARG A 224 -7.54 -20.34 -16.53
CA ARG A 224 -8.40 -20.01 -17.67
C ARG A 224 -9.88 -20.27 -17.42
N SER A 225 -10.24 -21.33 -16.71
CA SER A 225 -11.63 -21.64 -16.36
C SER A 225 -12.19 -20.57 -15.43
N VAL A 226 -11.51 -20.33 -14.31
CA VAL A 226 -11.98 -19.42 -13.27
C VAL A 226 -12.02 -17.97 -13.75
N LEU A 227 -11.00 -17.51 -14.50
CA LEU A 227 -11.03 -16.18 -15.10
C LEU A 227 -12.20 -16.01 -16.09
N ARG A 228 -12.56 -17.07 -16.82
CA ARG A 228 -13.72 -17.05 -17.73
C ARG A 228 -15.02 -16.91 -16.95
N ASP A 229 -15.14 -17.58 -15.82
CA ASP A 229 -16.34 -17.54 -14.99
C ASP A 229 -16.49 -16.19 -14.30
N CYS A 230 -15.41 -15.65 -13.71
CA CYS A 230 -15.35 -14.28 -13.21
C CYS A 230 -15.71 -13.27 -14.32
N TRP A 231 -15.18 -13.46 -15.53
CA TRP A 231 -15.56 -12.64 -16.67
C TRP A 231 -17.07 -12.75 -16.93
N LYS A 232 -17.63 -13.95 -17.12
CA LYS A 232 -19.06 -14.10 -17.46
C LYS A 232 -19.99 -13.51 -16.41
N ALA A 233 -19.68 -13.63 -15.11
CA ALA A 233 -20.49 -13.11 -14.02
C ALA A 233 -20.83 -11.62 -14.17
N ASP A 234 -19.88 -10.80 -14.63
CA ASP A 234 -20.06 -9.35 -14.79
C ASP A 234 -20.39 -8.88 -16.22
N GLU A 235 -20.87 -9.79 -17.08
CA GLU A 235 -21.18 -9.44 -18.48
C GLU A 235 -22.20 -8.30 -18.61
N LYS A 236 -23.26 -8.33 -17.81
CA LYS A 236 -24.30 -7.30 -17.83
C LYS A 236 -23.74 -5.93 -17.42
N LYS A 237 -22.91 -5.88 -16.37
CA LYS A 237 -22.23 -4.64 -15.93
C LYS A 237 -21.30 -4.10 -17.02
N ARG A 238 -20.50 -4.98 -17.64
CA ARG A 238 -19.61 -4.61 -18.76
C ARG A 238 -20.38 -4.03 -19.95
N ARG A 239 -21.48 -4.67 -20.35
CA ARG A 239 -22.31 -4.20 -21.48
C ARG A 239 -22.86 -2.80 -21.20
N LYS A 240 -23.38 -2.57 -19.98
CA LYS A 240 -23.86 -1.25 -19.54
C LYS A 240 -22.75 -0.20 -19.55
N ALA A 241 -21.60 -0.48 -18.93
CA ALA A 241 -20.46 0.44 -18.90
C ALA A 241 -19.94 0.79 -20.32
N ARG A 242 -19.91 -0.19 -21.24
CA ARG A 242 -19.57 0.05 -22.65
C ARG A 242 -20.58 0.96 -23.35
N GLN A 243 -21.87 0.79 -23.07
CA GLN A 243 -22.92 1.62 -23.64
C GLN A 243 -22.80 3.06 -23.11
N GLU A 244 -22.61 3.24 -21.81
CA GLU A 244 -22.40 4.54 -21.16
C GLU A 244 -21.16 5.25 -21.73
N ARG A 245 -20.02 4.57 -21.85
CA ARG A 245 -18.81 5.12 -22.48
C ARG A 245 -19.03 5.52 -23.95
N LYS A 246 -19.80 4.76 -24.73
CA LYS A 246 -20.15 5.12 -26.11
C LYS A 246 -20.99 6.39 -26.16
N VAL A 247 -21.96 6.53 -25.25
CA VAL A 247 -22.80 7.74 -25.14
C VAL A 247 -21.95 8.94 -24.74
N LEU A 248 -21.08 8.78 -23.75
CA LEU A 248 -20.17 9.82 -23.27
C LEU A 248 -19.27 10.32 -24.40
N ARG A 249 -18.56 9.41 -25.10
CA ARG A 249 -17.71 9.77 -26.25
C ARG A 249 -18.47 10.52 -27.35
N ARG A 250 -19.72 10.17 -27.61
CA ARG A 250 -20.58 10.88 -28.59
C ARG A 250 -20.91 12.30 -28.10
N LYS A 251 -21.25 12.46 -26.82
CA LYS A 251 -21.51 13.77 -26.21
C LYS A 251 -20.25 14.65 -26.22
N THR A 252 -19.09 14.12 -25.85
CA THR A 252 -17.81 14.86 -25.88
C THR A 252 -17.45 15.30 -27.30
N ARG A 253 -17.60 14.42 -28.30
CA ARG A 253 -17.36 14.78 -29.72
C ARG A 253 -18.33 15.85 -30.22
N LYS A 254 -19.59 15.83 -29.79
CA LYS A 254 -20.58 16.85 -30.15
C LYS A 254 -20.26 18.19 -29.48
N ALA A 255 -19.93 18.19 -28.19
CA ALA A 255 -19.55 19.40 -27.45
C ALA A 255 -18.28 20.06 -28.02
N GLY A 256 -17.26 19.27 -28.35
CA GLY A 256 -16.04 19.78 -28.99
C GLY A 256 -16.26 20.35 -30.40
N ARG A 257 -17.25 19.84 -31.15
CA ARG A 257 -17.65 20.42 -32.46
C ARG A 257 -18.48 21.71 -32.32
N GLU A 258 -19.18 21.89 -31.20
CA GLU A 258 -19.99 23.07 -30.90
C GLU A 258 -19.18 24.21 -30.25
N GLY A 259 -17.85 24.09 -30.14
CA GLY A 259 -16.99 25.10 -29.52
C GLY A 259 -17.26 25.33 -28.02
N LYS A 260 -18.08 24.48 -27.40
CA LYS A 260 -18.34 24.54 -25.95
C LYS A 260 -17.18 23.86 -25.25
N ASN A 261 -16.53 24.57 -24.33
CA ASN A 261 -15.61 23.96 -23.37
C ASN A 261 -16.38 22.90 -22.59
N SER A 262 -16.20 21.66 -23.04
CA SER A 262 -16.75 20.48 -22.41
C SER A 262 -16.07 20.34 -21.04
N LEU A 263 -16.76 20.78 -19.98
CA LEU A 263 -16.39 20.48 -18.59
C LEU A 263 -16.23 18.97 -18.33
N PHE A 264 -16.64 18.10 -19.26
CA PHE A 264 -16.39 16.65 -19.21
C PHE A 264 -14.94 16.25 -19.49
N HIS A 265 -14.00 17.18 -19.75
CA HIS A 265 -12.57 16.87 -19.62
C HIS A 265 -12.18 16.53 -18.17
N LEU A 266 -13.00 16.86 -17.18
CA LEU A 266 -12.83 16.43 -15.78
C LEU A 266 -13.26 14.98 -15.53
N PHE A 267 -14.00 14.35 -16.43
CA PHE A 267 -14.56 13.00 -16.24
C PHE A 267 -14.48 12.15 -17.52
N ASP A 268 -13.31 12.06 -18.16
CA ASP A 268 -12.88 10.82 -18.82
C ASP A 268 -11.39 10.86 -19.18
N THR A 269 -10.56 10.46 -18.23
CA THR A 269 -9.60 9.40 -18.53
C THR A 269 -10.01 8.25 -17.63
N ASP A 270 -9.88 6.99 -18.07
CA ASP A 270 -9.88 5.83 -17.16
C ASP A 270 -9.21 6.29 -15.86
N PRO A 271 -9.73 6.05 -14.63
CA PRO A 271 -9.04 6.43 -13.38
C PRO A 271 -7.67 5.76 -13.19
N TRP A 272 -7.17 5.14 -14.26
CA TRP A 272 -5.98 4.37 -14.41
C TRP A 272 -5.17 4.80 -15.65
N VAL A 273 -5.46 5.90 -16.34
CA VAL A 273 -4.50 6.48 -17.32
C VAL A 273 -3.53 7.40 -16.58
N VAL A 274 -2.53 6.79 -15.97
CA VAL A 274 -1.18 7.35 -15.82
C VAL A 274 -0.24 6.28 -16.38
#